data_AF-A0A3D0UJB9-F1
#
_entry.id   AF-A0A3D0UJB9-F1
#
_cell.length_a   1.000
_cell.length_b   1.000
_cell.length_c   1.000
_cell.angle_alpha   90.00
_cell.angle_beta   90.00
_cell.angle_gamma   90.00
#
_symmetry.space_group_name_H-M   'P 1'
#
loop_
_entity.id
_entity.type
_entity.pdbx_description
1 polymer ?
#
loop_
_entity_poly.entity_id
_entity_poly.type
_entity_poly.pdbx_seq_one_letter_code
_entity_poly.pdbx_strand_id
1 'polypeptide(L)'
;MTTIFWPLVARAAGFNRPFQPPTFLTYDLAQLLMWRIVTPMLADGAFSDLRLRPQQIVSQVLDTLNRAALNGLTLEEAIQRQMSTWSGERDHLNHLKDAATAARRFRSRCLQNNLLDLSLVVQVFDTQLVKHPEFRRYFSERFRHLLVDNIEEQTPAGQNFIESLMDTTETTAIVYDSGGGYKRFLAADPLGANRFRKLCHQEISFEKSFTASFPLIRLSNLVENYLLGAKKPETSADQAVLETVTGRYRRQIVIGLMPSLLRLMADGMEAGDIAIITPYLDGSLRYSLIKEMKRADIPYYLLRRRSSPRDEPQIRAWLTWLMIGHPDWGIRPTSYDVAEAFSLSIAGLDPVRAEIITQELYDPESHTLFPVNQLSEKIVERVGWDRVELVEEIRQWLLDNGQDRFPIDVFLYRLFNSLLAQPRFQPQPDLTSAAVCDWLVRTASRLRQASDPMELRTTSDIGQTFIDGIYQGLVTANPPEIGEPPDPDGVMISTIYGYLLAGKPVRVQVWLDTAATG
;
A
#
# COMPACT_ATOMS: atom_id res chain seq x y z
N MET A 1 21.55 -7.14 -4.44
CA MET A 1 22.88 -6.72 -4.95
C MET A 1 23.59 -5.79 -3.98
N THR A 2 22.97 -4.70 -3.52
CA THR A 2 23.60 -3.75 -2.57
C THR A 2 24.19 -4.41 -1.31
N THR A 3 23.55 -5.44 -0.74
CA THR A 3 24.09 -6.20 0.40
C THR A 3 25.41 -6.91 0.11
N ILE A 4 25.56 -7.50 -1.08
CA ILE A 4 26.75 -8.28 -1.47
C ILE A 4 27.95 -7.35 -1.64
N PHE A 5 27.72 -6.19 -2.26
CA PHE A 5 28.77 -5.20 -2.54
C PHE A 5 28.88 -4.15 -1.44
N TRP A 6 28.14 -4.27 -0.34
CA TRP A 6 28.07 -3.26 0.72
C TRP A 6 29.45 -2.80 1.23
N PRO A 7 30.40 -3.69 1.55
CA PRO A 7 31.73 -3.28 2.02
C PRO A 7 32.50 -2.41 1.02
N LEU A 8 32.17 -2.52 -0.27
CA LEU A 8 32.81 -1.77 -1.35
C LEU A 8 32.17 -0.39 -1.55
N VAL A 9 30.85 -0.27 -1.35
CA VAL A 9 30.10 0.95 -1.70
C VAL A 9 29.72 1.82 -0.51
N ALA A 10 29.64 1.27 0.71
CA ALA A 10 29.05 1.95 1.86
C ALA A 10 29.80 3.23 2.25
N ARG A 11 31.13 3.19 2.31
CA ARG A 11 31.94 4.37 2.68
C ARG A 11 31.79 5.49 1.65
N ALA A 12 31.88 5.15 0.36
CA ALA A 12 31.76 6.11 -0.72
C ALA A 12 30.35 6.71 -0.83
N ALA A 13 29.32 5.93 -0.45
CA ALA A 13 27.94 6.39 -0.31
C ALA A 13 27.68 7.31 0.90
N GLY A 14 28.66 7.50 1.79
CA GLY A 14 28.53 8.40 2.95
C GLY A 14 27.97 7.74 4.21
N PHE A 15 27.95 6.41 4.31
CA PHE A 15 27.53 5.73 5.53
C PHE A 15 28.60 5.80 6.63
N ASN A 16 28.16 6.07 7.86
CA ASN A 16 29.08 6.26 8.99
C ASN A 16 29.67 4.95 9.52
N ARG A 17 29.01 3.81 9.26
CA ARG A 17 29.43 2.50 9.76
C ARG A 17 29.63 1.51 8.61
N PRO A 18 30.56 1.76 7.67
CA PRO A 18 30.64 1.01 6.41
C PRO A 18 30.95 -0.49 6.55
N PHE A 19 31.42 -0.92 7.73
CA PHE A 19 31.73 -2.32 8.03
C PHE A 19 30.58 -3.09 8.71
N GLN A 20 29.51 -2.40 9.09
CA GLN A 20 28.28 -3.04 9.58
C GLN A 20 27.32 -3.24 8.41
N PRO A 21 26.57 -4.34 8.34
CA PRO A 21 25.59 -4.56 7.27
C PRO A 21 24.50 -3.47 7.28
N PRO A 22 23.86 -3.20 6.13
CA PRO A 22 22.76 -2.27 6.08
C PRO A 22 21.45 -2.91 6.55
N THR A 23 20.56 -2.08 7.09
CA THR A 23 19.17 -2.45 7.37
C THR A 23 18.27 -1.80 6.35
N PHE A 24 17.60 -2.62 5.53
CA PHE A 24 16.66 -2.12 4.54
C PHE A 24 15.36 -1.67 5.21
N LEU A 25 14.94 -0.46 4.90
CA LEU A 25 13.64 0.06 5.31
C LEU A 25 12.64 -0.25 4.20
N THR A 26 11.70 -1.13 4.48
CA THR A 26 10.45 -1.20 3.71
C THR A 26 9.70 0.13 3.85
N TYR A 27 8.77 0.40 2.93
CA TYR A 27 8.09 1.71 2.90
C TYR A 27 7.35 2.02 4.22
N ASP A 28 6.72 1.02 4.85
CA ASP A 28 6.12 1.13 6.19
C ASP A 28 7.15 1.52 7.26
N LEU A 29 8.34 0.89 7.29
CA LEU A 29 9.39 1.25 8.25
C LEU A 29 9.96 2.67 8.00
N ALA A 30 10.08 3.07 6.73
CA ALA A 30 10.48 4.43 6.38
C ALA A 30 9.43 5.46 6.84
N GLN A 31 8.14 5.15 6.72
CA GLN A 31 7.05 5.99 7.24
C GLN A 31 7.11 6.12 8.76
N LEU A 32 7.35 5.02 9.49
CA LEU A 32 7.52 5.07 10.95
C LEU A 32 8.74 5.90 11.38
N LEU A 33 9.88 5.74 10.70
CA LEU A 33 11.06 6.53 10.97
C LEU A 33 10.84 8.03 10.68
N MET A 34 10.24 8.34 9.54
CA MET A 34 9.90 9.72 9.17
C MET A 34 8.89 10.32 10.15
N TRP A 35 7.91 9.53 10.61
CA TRP A 35 6.95 9.98 11.60
C TRP A 35 7.64 10.41 12.88
N ARG A 36 8.56 9.61 13.42
CA ARG A 36 9.36 9.98 14.60
C ARG A 36 10.20 11.26 14.44
N ILE A 37 10.50 11.66 13.20
CA ILE A 37 11.19 12.91 12.89
C ILE A 37 10.19 14.07 12.82
N VAL A 38 9.03 13.85 12.21
CA VAL A 38 7.99 14.86 12.00
C VAL A 38 7.20 15.15 13.27
N THR A 39 6.92 14.17 14.13
CA THR A 39 6.17 14.35 15.38
C THR A 39 6.74 15.46 16.28
N PRO A 40 8.03 15.48 16.65
CA PRO A 40 8.58 16.58 17.44
C PRO A 40 8.56 17.91 16.67
N MET A 41 8.73 17.89 15.34
CA MET A 41 8.64 19.11 14.53
C MET A 41 7.23 19.72 14.58
N LEU A 42 6.18 18.89 14.52
CA LEU A 42 4.80 19.33 14.66
C LEU A 42 4.55 19.94 16.04
N ALA A 43 5.09 19.32 17.10
CA ALA A 43 5.00 19.87 18.46
C ALA A 43 5.72 21.23 18.60
N ASP A 44 6.81 21.43 17.86
CA ASP A 44 7.55 22.70 17.78
C ASP A 44 6.90 23.73 16.83
N GLY A 45 5.74 23.43 16.25
CA GLY A 45 4.98 24.34 15.39
C GLY A 45 5.32 24.28 13.89
N ALA A 46 6.18 23.34 13.45
CA ALA A 46 6.36 23.09 12.02
C ALA A 46 5.03 22.63 11.40
N PHE A 47 4.79 23.01 10.14
CA PHE A 47 3.53 22.71 9.44
C PHE A 47 2.24 23.24 10.12
N SER A 48 2.33 24.25 11.01
CA SER A 48 1.21 24.77 11.84
C SER A 48 -0.09 25.07 11.09
N ASP A 49 0.02 25.61 9.87
CA ASP A 49 -1.13 26.06 9.06
C ASP A 49 -1.52 25.05 7.96
N LEU A 50 -0.83 23.91 7.90
CA LEU A 50 -1.04 22.90 6.88
C LEU A 50 -2.15 21.95 7.30
N ARG A 51 -3.33 22.07 6.66
CA ARG A 51 -4.49 21.18 6.89
C ARG A 51 -4.32 19.81 6.21
N LEU A 52 -3.23 19.11 6.52
CA LEU A 52 -2.98 17.76 6.04
C LEU A 52 -2.99 16.76 7.21
N ARG A 53 -3.40 15.53 6.92
CA ARG A 53 -3.24 14.44 7.88
C ARG A 53 -1.75 14.12 8.06
N PRO A 54 -1.30 13.72 9.25
CA PRO A 54 0.09 13.29 9.50
C PRO A 54 0.66 12.33 8.45
N GLN A 55 -0.13 11.34 8.04
CA GLN A 55 0.22 10.38 6.99
C GLN A 55 0.58 11.04 5.65
N GLN A 56 -0.13 12.09 5.27
CA GLN A 56 0.09 12.79 4.01
C GLN A 56 1.39 13.58 4.06
N ILE A 57 1.69 14.24 5.18
CA ILE A 57 2.97 14.94 5.39
C ILE A 57 4.11 13.92 5.25
N VAL A 58 4.07 12.83 6.01
CA VAL A 58 5.10 11.78 5.98
C VAL A 58 5.30 11.22 4.56
N SER A 59 4.21 10.86 3.88
CA SER A 59 4.28 10.27 2.54
C SER A 59 4.82 11.25 1.50
N GLN A 60 4.43 12.53 1.54
CA GLN A 60 4.92 13.55 0.61
C GLN A 60 6.40 13.86 0.79
N VAL A 61 6.89 13.88 2.04
CA VAL A 61 8.33 14.07 2.32
C VAL A 61 9.13 12.86 1.81
N LEU A 62 8.66 11.63 2.07
CA LEU A 62 9.29 10.42 1.53
C LEU A 62 9.22 10.35 -0.01
N ASP A 63 8.12 10.76 -0.62
CA ASP A 63 7.99 10.84 -2.06
C ASP A 63 8.98 11.83 -2.67
N THR A 64 9.31 12.92 -1.97
CA THR A 64 10.35 13.87 -2.42
C THR A 64 11.71 13.18 -2.50
N LEU A 65 12.09 12.44 -1.45
CA LEU A 65 13.33 11.64 -1.42
C LEU A 65 13.35 10.58 -2.54
N ASN A 66 12.25 9.82 -2.68
CA ASN A 66 12.13 8.75 -3.67
C ASN A 66 12.18 9.30 -5.10
N ARG A 67 11.39 10.33 -5.40
CA ARG A 67 11.35 10.96 -6.72
C ARG A 67 12.69 11.59 -7.07
N ALA A 68 13.38 12.21 -6.11
CA ALA A 68 14.74 12.73 -6.35
C ALA A 68 15.66 11.62 -6.86
N ALA A 69 15.74 10.51 -6.12
CA ALA A 69 16.59 9.38 -6.47
C ALA A 69 16.18 8.73 -7.81
N LEU A 70 14.89 8.50 -8.04
CA LEU A 70 14.39 7.91 -9.29
C LEU A 70 14.64 8.80 -10.51
N ASN A 71 14.67 10.12 -10.33
CA ASN A 71 15.01 11.08 -11.39
C ASN A 71 16.52 11.36 -11.51
N GLY A 72 17.37 10.65 -10.76
CA GLY A 72 18.82 10.86 -10.78
C GLY A 72 19.27 12.22 -10.20
N LEU A 73 18.44 12.82 -9.34
CA LEU A 73 18.75 14.08 -8.66
C LEU A 73 19.27 13.83 -7.25
N THR A 74 20.15 14.70 -6.77
CA THR A 74 20.46 14.78 -5.35
C THR A 74 19.27 15.33 -4.57
N LEU A 75 19.22 15.06 -3.27
CA LEU A 75 18.18 15.59 -2.38
C LEU A 75 18.15 17.13 -2.41
N GLU A 76 19.30 17.78 -2.41
CA GLU A 76 19.39 19.25 -2.42
C GLU A 76 18.93 19.85 -3.75
N GLU A 77 19.28 19.24 -4.89
CA GLU A 77 18.77 19.67 -6.20
C GLU A 77 17.24 19.54 -6.28
N ALA A 78 16.68 18.45 -5.76
CA ALA A 78 15.23 18.25 -5.73
C ALA A 78 14.53 19.29 -4.86
N ILE A 79 15.03 19.54 -3.64
CA ILE A 79 14.52 20.57 -2.73
C ILE A 79 14.60 21.95 -3.39
N GLN A 80 15.75 22.31 -3.94
CA GLN A 80 15.96 23.61 -4.58
C GLN A 80 15.01 23.80 -5.76
N ARG A 81 14.88 22.80 -6.64
CA ARG A 81 13.96 22.85 -7.78
C ARG A 81 12.53 23.04 -7.29
N GLN A 82 12.07 22.19 -6.35
CA GLN A 82 10.72 22.27 -5.77
C GLN A 82 10.40 23.66 -5.21
N MET A 83 11.32 24.26 -4.45
CA MET A 83 11.15 25.61 -3.91
C MET A 83 11.17 26.70 -5.00
N SER A 84 12.06 26.58 -5.99
CA SER A 84 12.22 27.60 -7.05
C SER A 84 11.09 27.60 -8.08
N THR A 85 10.45 26.44 -8.30
CA THR A 85 9.34 26.29 -9.26
C THR A 85 7.97 26.53 -8.61
N TRP A 86 7.92 26.79 -7.30
CA TRP A 86 6.67 27.06 -6.62
C TRP A 86 6.10 28.42 -7.05
N SER A 87 4.95 28.38 -7.73
CA SER A 87 4.24 29.57 -8.21
C SER A 87 3.02 29.95 -7.37
N GLY A 88 2.77 29.25 -6.26
CA GLY A 88 1.63 29.49 -5.37
C GLY A 88 1.92 30.52 -4.28
N GLU A 89 1.15 30.44 -3.18
CA GLU A 89 1.26 31.38 -2.05
C GLU A 89 2.64 31.30 -1.38
N ARG A 90 3.18 32.46 -0.96
CA ARG A 90 4.51 32.55 -0.35
C ARG A 90 4.61 31.78 0.98
N ASP A 91 3.53 31.71 1.75
CA ASP A 91 3.52 31.02 3.04
C ASP A 91 3.72 29.51 2.88
N HIS A 92 3.33 28.94 1.74
CA HIS A 92 3.59 27.54 1.42
C HIS A 92 5.09 27.23 1.31
N LEU A 93 5.94 28.21 1.00
CA LEU A 93 7.39 28.03 1.01
C LEU A 93 7.92 27.69 2.41
N ASN A 94 7.25 28.10 3.48
CA ASN A 94 7.64 27.74 4.84
C ASN A 94 7.39 26.24 5.08
N HIS A 95 6.25 25.70 4.62
CA HIS A 95 5.99 24.27 4.67
C HIS A 95 6.98 23.45 3.83
N LEU A 96 7.42 23.97 2.68
CA LEU A 96 8.48 23.33 1.89
C LEU A 96 9.83 23.34 2.62
N LYS A 97 10.14 24.39 3.40
CA LYS A 97 11.35 24.42 4.26
C LYS A 97 11.25 23.42 5.41
N ASP A 98 10.08 23.28 6.01
CA ASP A 98 9.82 22.27 7.05
C ASP A 98 10.00 20.86 6.47
N ALA A 99 9.42 20.60 5.30
CA ALA A 99 9.57 19.34 4.56
C ALA A 99 11.04 19.06 4.21
N ALA A 100 11.77 20.07 3.73
CA ALA A 100 13.21 19.96 3.46
C ALA A 100 14.01 19.62 4.71
N THR A 101 13.67 20.23 5.85
CA THR A 101 14.30 19.95 7.14
C THR A 101 14.04 18.50 7.58
N ALA A 102 12.80 18.04 7.47
CA ALA A 102 12.44 16.65 7.77
C ALA A 102 13.18 15.67 6.85
N ALA A 103 13.23 15.92 5.54
CA ALA A 103 13.92 15.08 4.57
C ALA A 103 15.43 14.98 4.86
N ARG A 104 16.08 16.09 5.21
CA ARG A 104 17.51 16.11 5.59
C ARG A 104 17.76 15.35 6.89
N ARG A 105 16.92 15.55 7.90
CA ARG A 105 17.00 14.80 9.18
C ARG A 105 16.84 13.31 8.93
N PHE A 106 15.88 12.91 8.10
CA PHE A 106 15.67 11.52 7.70
C PHE A 106 16.91 10.95 7.00
N ARG A 107 17.43 11.66 5.98
CA ARG A 107 18.65 11.24 5.27
C ARG A 107 19.84 11.08 6.21
N SER A 108 20.07 12.06 7.08
CA SER A 108 21.15 12.02 8.08
C SER A 108 21.01 10.81 8.99
N ARG A 109 19.80 10.53 9.48
CA ARG A 109 19.50 9.39 10.33
C ARG A 109 19.79 8.06 9.64
N CYS A 110 19.42 7.95 8.36
CA CYS A 110 19.69 6.76 7.58
C CYS A 110 21.19 6.51 7.40
N LEU A 111 21.96 7.54 7.05
CA LEU A 111 23.42 7.43 6.87
C LEU A 111 24.17 7.12 8.18
N GLN A 112 23.69 7.66 9.30
CA GLN A 112 24.27 7.43 10.63
C GLN A 112 24.08 5.98 11.13
N ASN A 113 22.95 5.37 10.79
CA ASN A 113 22.53 4.07 11.31
C ASN A 113 22.46 2.96 10.24
N ASN A 114 23.11 3.17 9.08
CA ASN A 114 23.10 2.23 7.96
C ASN A 114 21.71 1.80 7.49
N LEU A 115 20.74 2.70 7.55
CA LEU A 115 19.40 2.43 7.06
C LEU A 115 19.33 2.72 5.55
N LEU A 116 18.74 1.80 4.81
CA LEU A 116 18.55 1.91 3.36
C LEU A 116 17.06 1.96 3.05
N ASP A 117 16.50 3.17 2.93
CA ASP A 117 15.21 3.39 2.30
C ASP A 117 15.32 3.33 0.77
N LEU A 118 14.18 3.31 0.07
CA LEU A 118 14.13 3.24 -1.39
C LEU A 118 15.02 4.30 -2.06
N SER A 119 15.00 5.54 -1.57
CA SER A 119 15.80 6.63 -2.16
C SER A 119 17.30 6.35 -2.07
N LEU A 120 17.78 5.88 -0.92
CA LEU A 120 19.18 5.52 -0.73
C LEU A 120 19.54 4.24 -1.48
N VAL A 121 18.66 3.25 -1.56
CA VAL A 121 18.91 2.04 -2.36
C VAL A 121 19.18 2.42 -3.82
N VAL A 122 18.30 3.23 -4.41
CA VAL A 122 18.45 3.69 -5.81
C VAL A 122 19.73 4.52 -5.97
N GLN A 123 19.98 5.48 -5.08
CA GLN A 123 21.15 6.34 -5.17
C GLN A 123 22.47 5.58 -5.01
N VAL A 124 22.58 4.69 -4.01
CA VAL A 124 23.79 3.87 -3.80
C VAL A 124 24.01 2.96 -5.00
N PHE A 125 22.94 2.37 -5.52
CA PHE A 125 23.02 1.51 -6.68
C PHE A 125 23.54 2.27 -7.90
N ASP A 126 22.90 3.37 -8.27
CA ASP A 126 23.21 4.16 -9.47
C ASP A 126 24.58 4.85 -9.39
N THR A 127 24.89 5.48 -8.25
CA THR A 127 26.08 6.32 -8.13
C THR A 127 27.34 5.56 -7.74
N GLN A 128 27.21 4.47 -6.96
CA GLN A 128 28.35 3.74 -6.43
C GLN A 128 28.48 2.35 -7.06
N LEU A 129 27.40 1.57 -7.10
CA LEU A 129 27.48 0.16 -7.48
C LEU A 129 27.65 -0.04 -8.99
N VAL A 130 26.79 0.56 -9.82
CA VAL A 130 26.79 0.38 -11.29
C VAL A 130 28.12 0.81 -11.92
N LYS A 131 28.78 1.80 -11.31
CA LYS A 131 30.09 2.31 -11.74
C LYS A 131 31.27 1.50 -11.22
N HIS A 132 31.05 0.60 -10.26
CA HIS A 132 32.13 -0.16 -9.62
C HIS A 132 32.67 -1.27 -10.56
N PRO A 133 34.00 -1.41 -10.72
CA PRO A 133 34.59 -2.42 -11.62
C PRO A 133 34.15 -3.86 -11.31
N GLU A 134 34.10 -4.22 -10.03
CA GLU A 134 33.66 -5.57 -9.62
C GLU A 134 32.21 -5.86 -9.97
N PHE A 135 31.32 -4.85 -9.96
CA PHE A 135 29.94 -5.04 -10.38
C PHE A 135 29.87 -5.31 -11.89
N ARG A 136 30.61 -4.52 -12.68
CA ARG A 136 30.68 -4.69 -14.14
C ARG A 136 31.25 -6.06 -14.53
N ARG A 137 32.30 -6.51 -13.84
CA ARG A 137 32.86 -7.86 -14.01
C ARG A 137 31.85 -8.94 -13.64
N TYR A 138 31.24 -8.83 -12.45
CA TYR A 138 30.22 -9.76 -11.98
C TYR A 138 29.06 -9.92 -12.98
N PHE A 139 28.60 -8.80 -13.55
CA PHE A 139 27.47 -8.76 -14.48
C PHE A 139 27.84 -9.34 -15.85
N SER A 140 28.93 -8.85 -16.47
CA SER A 140 29.37 -9.29 -17.81
C SER A 140 29.76 -10.76 -17.86
N GLU A 141 30.30 -11.34 -16.77
CA GLU A 141 30.59 -12.77 -16.68
C GLU A 141 29.33 -13.67 -16.69
N ARG A 142 28.16 -13.12 -16.34
CA ARG A 142 26.91 -13.88 -16.14
C ARG A 142 25.85 -13.62 -17.19
N PHE A 143 25.77 -12.40 -17.70
CA PHE A 143 24.70 -11.95 -18.58
C PHE A 143 25.29 -11.46 -19.89
N ARG A 144 24.97 -12.17 -20.97
CA ARG A 144 25.41 -11.83 -22.34
C ARG A 144 24.40 -11.03 -23.13
N HIS A 145 23.11 -11.18 -22.80
CA HIS A 145 22.02 -10.60 -23.56
C HIS A 145 21.12 -9.80 -22.63
N LEU A 146 20.72 -8.61 -23.07
CA LEU A 146 19.81 -7.73 -22.34
C LEU A 146 18.50 -7.59 -23.13
N LEU A 147 17.39 -8.02 -22.53
CA LEU A 147 16.05 -7.83 -23.06
C LEU A 147 15.32 -6.87 -22.15
N VAL A 148 14.93 -5.70 -22.67
CA VAL A 148 14.24 -4.66 -21.92
C VAL A 148 12.87 -4.46 -22.52
N ASP A 149 11.84 -4.62 -21.69
CA ASP A 149 10.47 -4.32 -22.05
C ASP A 149 9.96 -3.08 -21.28
N ASN A 150 9.08 -2.31 -21.93
CA ASN A 150 8.48 -1.07 -21.42
C ASN A 150 9.53 -0.04 -20.92
N ILE A 151 10.53 0.29 -21.74
CA ILE A 151 11.57 1.26 -21.37
C ILE A 151 11.00 2.66 -21.06
N GLU A 152 9.91 3.03 -21.70
CA GLU A 152 9.19 4.29 -21.51
C GLU A 152 8.50 4.39 -20.15
N GLU A 153 8.25 3.24 -19.52
CA GLU A 153 7.70 3.15 -18.17
C GLU A 153 8.79 3.13 -17.09
N GLN A 154 10.07 3.13 -17.49
CA GLN A 154 11.20 3.19 -16.57
C GLN A 154 11.49 4.62 -16.12
N THR A 155 12.00 4.72 -14.91
CA THR A 155 12.49 5.98 -14.34
C THR A 155 13.84 6.37 -14.95
N PRO A 156 14.24 7.65 -14.91
CA PRO A 156 15.57 8.07 -15.39
C PRO A 156 16.72 7.24 -14.81
N ALA A 157 16.69 6.93 -13.51
CA ALA A 157 17.69 6.06 -12.89
C ALA A 157 17.68 4.63 -13.47
N GLY A 158 16.49 4.06 -13.72
CA GLY A 158 16.36 2.75 -14.37
C GLY A 158 16.88 2.76 -15.81
N GLN A 159 16.60 3.82 -16.56
CA GLN A 159 17.10 4.01 -17.92
C GLN A 159 18.63 4.17 -17.94
N ASN A 160 19.21 4.95 -17.03
CA ASN A 160 20.66 5.10 -16.91
C ASN A 160 21.36 3.77 -16.60
N PHE A 161 20.74 2.95 -15.75
CA PHE A 161 21.24 1.61 -15.47
C PHE A 161 21.25 0.74 -16.73
N ILE A 162 20.14 0.71 -17.48
CA ILE A 162 20.02 -0.04 -18.73
C ILE A 162 21.08 0.40 -19.73
N GLU A 163 21.24 1.71 -19.92
CA GLU A 163 22.26 2.29 -20.79
C GLU A 163 23.68 1.85 -20.38
N SER A 164 24.00 1.87 -19.08
CA SER A 164 25.31 1.40 -18.60
C SER A 164 25.53 -0.11 -18.82
N LEU A 165 24.47 -0.91 -18.91
CA LEU A 165 24.59 -2.35 -19.16
C LEU A 165 24.78 -2.68 -20.63
N MET A 166 24.25 -1.85 -21.54
CA MET A 166 24.38 -2.04 -22.98
C MET A 166 25.84 -2.15 -23.43
N ASP A 167 26.74 -1.40 -22.78
CA ASP A 167 28.19 -1.45 -23.05
C ASP A 167 28.86 -2.76 -22.63
N THR A 168 28.17 -3.59 -21.85
CA THR A 168 28.74 -4.81 -21.24
C THR A 168 28.14 -6.10 -21.78
N THR A 169 27.05 -6.03 -22.54
CA THR A 169 26.35 -7.17 -23.12
C THR A 169 26.70 -7.36 -24.59
N GLU A 170 26.68 -8.61 -25.06
CA GLU A 170 26.92 -8.95 -26.46
C GLU A 170 25.77 -8.48 -27.37
N THR A 171 24.53 -8.57 -26.89
CA THR A 171 23.35 -8.06 -27.60
C THR A 171 22.35 -7.43 -26.64
N THR A 172 21.62 -6.43 -27.14
CA THR A 172 20.53 -5.78 -26.41
C THR A 172 19.32 -5.61 -27.33
N ALA A 173 18.13 -5.97 -26.84
CA ALA A 173 16.86 -5.63 -27.46
C ALA A 173 16.04 -4.78 -26.48
N ILE A 174 15.53 -3.64 -26.96
CA ILE A 174 14.73 -2.70 -26.18
C ILE A 174 13.38 -2.54 -26.87
N VAL A 175 12.31 -2.76 -26.10
CA VAL A 175 10.93 -2.57 -26.53
C VAL A 175 10.41 -1.28 -25.92
N TYR A 176 9.81 -0.45 -26.76
CA TYR A 176 9.20 0.83 -26.41
C TYR A 176 7.75 0.85 -26.90
N ASP A 177 6.78 1.14 -26.03
CA ASP A 177 5.38 1.36 -26.42
C ASP A 177 5.09 2.86 -26.69
N SER A 178 4.69 3.17 -27.94
CA SER A 178 4.28 4.53 -28.33
C SER A 178 3.08 5.08 -27.55
N GLY A 179 2.18 4.21 -27.08
CA GLY A 179 1.04 4.57 -26.24
C GLY A 179 1.31 4.48 -24.74
N GLY A 180 2.53 4.12 -24.35
CA GLY A 180 2.97 4.01 -22.96
C GLY A 180 3.27 5.36 -22.30
N GLY A 181 4.04 5.31 -21.23
CA GLY A 181 4.35 6.45 -20.36
C GLY A 181 3.28 6.72 -19.30
N TYR A 182 2.40 5.77 -19.01
CA TYR A 182 1.33 5.96 -18.02
C TYR A 182 1.84 5.94 -16.57
N LYS A 183 3.05 5.42 -16.28
CA LYS A 183 3.72 5.51 -14.96
C LYS A 183 4.46 6.82 -14.74
N ARG A 184 4.20 7.88 -15.51
CA ARG A 184 4.83 9.20 -15.28
C ARG A 184 4.60 9.73 -13.87
N PHE A 185 3.43 9.44 -13.28
CA PHE A 185 3.16 9.79 -11.87
C PHE A 185 4.03 9.00 -10.87
N LEU A 186 4.60 7.86 -11.28
CA LEU A 186 5.62 7.06 -10.58
C LEU A 186 7.04 7.33 -11.08
N ALA A 187 7.27 8.52 -11.66
CA ALA A 187 8.57 8.98 -12.16
C ALA A 187 9.09 8.29 -13.44
N ALA A 188 8.23 7.64 -14.23
CA ALA A 188 8.63 7.19 -15.56
C ALA A 188 9.00 8.38 -16.49
N ASP A 189 9.99 8.17 -17.35
CA ASP A 189 10.48 9.18 -18.30
C ASP A 189 10.38 8.69 -19.76
N PRO A 190 9.17 8.66 -20.34
CA PRO A 190 8.97 8.22 -21.72
C PRO A 190 9.73 9.10 -22.73
N LEU A 191 9.87 10.40 -22.44
CA LEU A 191 10.60 11.30 -23.33
C LEU A 191 12.10 10.97 -23.34
N GLY A 192 12.70 10.78 -22.16
CA GLY A 192 14.09 10.35 -22.03
C GLY A 192 14.37 8.99 -22.67
N ALA A 193 13.41 8.06 -22.61
CA ALA A 193 13.53 6.74 -23.23
C ALA A 193 13.68 6.79 -24.76
N ASN A 194 13.24 7.86 -25.44
CA ASN A 194 13.45 8.00 -26.89
C ASN A 194 14.92 8.01 -27.32
N ARG A 195 15.85 8.32 -26.40
CA ARG A 195 17.28 8.30 -26.71
C ARG A 195 17.78 6.91 -27.12
N PHE A 196 17.14 5.84 -26.62
CA PHE A 196 17.54 4.46 -26.93
C PHE A 196 17.42 4.13 -28.42
N ARG A 197 16.57 4.82 -29.19
CA ARG A 197 16.54 4.70 -30.66
C ARG A 197 17.89 5.02 -31.29
N LYS A 198 18.62 6.00 -30.74
CA LYS A 198 19.95 6.41 -31.21
C LYS A 198 21.08 5.53 -30.68
N LEU A 199 20.87 4.89 -29.53
CA LEU A 199 21.85 3.98 -28.91
C LEU A 199 21.82 2.59 -29.56
N CYS A 200 20.67 2.18 -30.09
CA CYS A 200 20.53 0.92 -30.82
C CYS A 200 21.01 1.04 -32.27
N HIS A 201 21.61 -0.03 -32.79
CA HIS A 201 22.05 -0.10 -34.20
C HIS A 201 20.89 -0.23 -35.20
N GLN A 202 19.75 -0.74 -34.75
CA GLN A 202 18.56 -0.99 -35.57
C GLN A 202 17.30 -0.56 -34.80
N GLU A 203 16.34 -0.01 -35.54
CA GLU A 203 15.00 0.33 -35.07
C GLU A 203 13.99 -0.45 -35.90
N ILE A 204 13.05 -1.13 -35.24
CA ILE A 204 11.97 -1.89 -35.88
C ILE A 204 10.65 -1.41 -35.29
N SER A 205 9.75 -0.93 -36.13
CA SER A 205 8.42 -0.46 -35.74
C SER A 205 7.36 -1.49 -36.06
N PHE A 206 6.47 -1.76 -35.10
CA PHE A 206 5.29 -2.60 -35.27
C PHE A 206 4.03 -1.75 -35.15
N GLU A 207 3.23 -1.67 -36.20
CA GLU A 207 2.00 -0.84 -36.22
C GLU A 207 0.72 -1.66 -36.04
N LYS A 208 0.81 -2.99 -36.17
CA LYS A 208 -0.35 -3.88 -36.10
C LYS A 208 -0.63 -4.27 -34.65
N SER A 209 -1.82 -3.93 -34.15
CA SER A 209 -2.33 -4.49 -32.91
C SER A 209 -2.79 -5.94 -33.11
N PHE A 210 -2.44 -6.80 -32.16
CA PHE A 210 -2.92 -8.18 -32.09
C PHE A 210 -4.08 -8.37 -31.10
N THR A 211 -4.43 -7.32 -30.35
CA THR A 211 -5.42 -7.37 -29.26
C THR A 211 -6.61 -6.44 -29.51
N ALA A 212 -6.38 -5.26 -30.09
CA ALA A 212 -7.44 -4.28 -30.35
C ALA A 212 -8.12 -4.52 -31.70
N SER A 213 -9.45 -4.51 -31.70
CA SER A 213 -10.23 -4.54 -32.94
C SER A 213 -10.10 -3.21 -33.69
N PHE A 214 -10.34 -3.23 -35.01
CA PHE A 214 -10.32 -2.01 -35.83
C PHE A 214 -11.30 -0.94 -35.32
N PRO A 215 -12.57 -1.25 -34.99
CA PRO A 215 -13.47 -0.28 -34.38
C PRO A 215 -12.91 0.35 -33.10
N LEU A 216 -12.27 -0.44 -32.23
CA LEU A 216 -11.72 0.06 -30.97
C LEU A 216 -10.55 1.02 -31.20
N ILE A 217 -9.68 0.73 -32.18
CA ILE A 217 -8.61 1.65 -32.61
C ILE A 217 -9.22 2.96 -33.13
N ARG A 218 -10.32 2.88 -33.89
CA ARG A 218 -11.03 4.07 -34.40
C ARG A 218 -11.66 4.89 -33.29
N LEU A 219 -12.23 4.24 -32.27
CA LEU A 219 -12.71 4.91 -31.07
C LEU A 219 -11.58 5.61 -30.30
N SER A 220 -10.42 4.96 -30.15
CA SER A 220 -9.22 5.59 -29.56
C SER A 220 -8.78 6.82 -30.35
N ASN A 221 -8.76 6.74 -31.68
CA ASN A 221 -8.41 7.87 -32.54
C ASN A 221 -9.38 9.03 -32.39
N LEU A 222 -10.68 8.76 -32.27
CA LEU A 222 -11.70 9.79 -32.04
C LEU A 222 -11.42 10.56 -30.74
N VAL A 223 -11.09 9.85 -29.66
CA VAL A 223 -10.74 10.46 -28.37
C VAL A 223 -9.45 11.29 -28.50
N GLU A 224 -8.44 10.78 -29.18
CA GLU A 224 -7.17 11.47 -29.39
C GLU A 224 -7.30 12.72 -30.25
N ASN A 225 -8.09 12.65 -31.33
CA ASN A 225 -8.40 13.80 -32.18
C ASN A 225 -9.09 14.91 -31.36
N TYR A 226 -10.01 14.53 -30.47
CA TYR A 226 -10.74 15.48 -29.62
C TYR A 226 -9.83 16.12 -28.55
N LEU A 227 -9.04 15.31 -27.82
CA LEU A 227 -8.24 15.78 -26.69
C LEU A 227 -6.92 16.45 -27.10
N LEU A 228 -6.26 15.93 -28.15
CA LEU A 228 -4.92 16.36 -28.55
C LEU A 228 -4.91 17.13 -29.88
N GLY A 229 -6.05 17.28 -30.55
CA GLY A 229 -6.12 17.92 -31.87
C GLY A 229 -5.41 17.12 -32.96
N ALA A 230 -5.25 15.81 -32.77
CA ALA A 230 -4.69 14.91 -33.76
C ALA A 230 -5.61 14.80 -35.01
N LYS A 231 -5.09 14.20 -36.08
CA LYS A 231 -5.84 13.94 -37.32
C LYS A 231 -5.70 12.48 -37.74
N LYS A 232 -6.20 11.58 -36.91
CA LYS A 232 -6.20 10.12 -37.16
C LYS A 232 -7.55 9.68 -37.70
N PRO A 233 -7.63 8.57 -38.47
CA PRO A 233 -8.92 8.15 -39.03
C PRO A 233 -9.82 7.54 -37.96
N GLU A 234 -11.09 7.94 -37.94
CA GLU A 234 -12.09 7.64 -36.89
C GLU A 234 -13.36 6.94 -37.40
N THR A 235 -13.47 6.70 -38.72
CA THR A 235 -14.61 5.99 -39.32
C THR A 235 -14.78 4.61 -38.68
N SER A 236 -16.02 4.24 -38.34
CA SER A 236 -16.39 3.00 -37.64
C SER A 236 -16.07 2.95 -36.14
N ALA A 237 -15.74 4.08 -35.51
CA ALA A 237 -15.58 4.17 -34.05
C ALA A 237 -16.85 3.77 -33.27
N ASP A 238 -18.03 4.08 -33.82
CA ASP A 238 -19.34 3.75 -33.26
C ASP A 238 -19.54 2.23 -33.09
N GLN A 239 -18.94 1.43 -33.97
CA GLN A 239 -19.04 -0.03 -33.91
C GLN A 239 -18.28 -0.65 -32.72
N ALA A 240 -17.43 0.12 -32.03
CA ALA A 240 -16.78 -0.32 -30.80
C ALA A 240 -17.71 -0.23 -29.58
N VAL A 241 -18.78 0.57 -29.65
CA VAL A 241 -19.71 0.79 -28.55
C VAL A 241 -20.84 -0.22 -28.64
N LEU A 242 -20.80 -1.25 -27.79
CA LEU A 242 -21.83 -2.29 -27.76
C LEU A 242 -23.15 -1.79 -27.16
N GLU A 243 -23.06 -1.03 -26.07
CA GLU A 243 -24.23 -0.55 -25.33
C GLU A 243 -23.88 0.73 -24.53
N THR A 244 -24.86 1.58 -24.27
CA THR A 244 -24.74 2.71 -23.34
C THR A 244 -25.74 2.55 -22.20
N VAL A 245 -25.23 2.46 -20.97
CA VAL A 245 -26.06 2.40 -19.76
C VAL A 245 -26.20 3.81 -19.20
N THR A 246 -27.44 4.27 -19.00
CA THR A 246 -27.73 5.60 -18.46
C THR A 246 -28.51 5.50 -17.15
N GLY A 247 -28.31 6.47 -16.26
CA GLY A 247 -29.03 6.54 -15.00
C GLY A 247 -28.79 7.87 -14.32
N ARG A 248 -29.80 8.39 -13.60
CA ARG A 248 -29.70 9.67 -12.89
C ARG A 248 -28.77 9.57 -11.67
N TYR A 249 -28.70 8.38 -11.07
CA TYR A 249 -27.91 8.11 -9.87
C TYR A 249 -26.96 6.94 -10.12
N ARG A 250 -25.78 6.95 -9.49
CA ARG A 250 -24.78 5.86 -9.58
C ARG A 250 -25.38 4.47 -9.35
N ARG A 251 -26.26 4.35 -8.34
CA ARG A 251 -26.97 3.10 -8.05
C ARG A 251 -27.83 2.60 -9.22
N GLN A 252 -28.49 3.51 -9.95
CA GLN A 252 -29.30 3.14 -11.12
C GLN A 252 -28.41 2.65 -12.27
N ILE A 253 -27.27 3.29 -12.49
CA ILE A 253 -26.28 2.86 -13.50
C ILE A 253 -25.77 1.45 -13.17
N VAL A 254 -25.40 1.19 -11.91
CA VAL A 254 -24.95 -0.14 -11.47
C VAL A 254 -26.03 -1.20 -11.65
N ILE A 255 -27.27 -0.93 -11.24
CA ILE A 255 -28.39 -1.87 -11.43
C ILE A 255 -28.65 -2.10 -12.93
N GLY A 256 -28.62 -1.04 -13.73
CA GLY A 256 -28.85 -1.11 -15.18
C GLY A 256 -27.75 -1.84 -15.94
N LEU A 257 -26.54 -1.92 -15.39
CA LEU A 257 -25.42 -2.66 -15.97
C LEU A 257 -25.59 -4.18 -15.86
N MET A 258 -26.17 -4.70 -14.77
CA MET A 258 -26.22 -6.14 -14.50
C MET A 258 -26.89 -6.94 -15.64
N PRO A 259 -28.04 -6.53 -16.21
CA PRO A 259 -28.65 -7.21 -17.34
C PRO A 259 -27.74 -7.28 -18.58
N SER A 260 -26.94 -6.25 -18.83
CA SER A 260 -26.03 -6.20 -19.98
C SER A 260 -24.87 -7.17 -19.81
N LEU A 261 -24.33 -7.30 -18.60
CA LEU A 261 -23.30 -8.30 -18.29
C LEU A 261 -23.85 -9.73 -18.43
N LEU A 262 -25.04 -9.99 -17.90
CA LEU A 262 -25.69 -11.30 -18.02
C LEU A 262 -25.96 -11.68 -19.47
N ARG A 263 -26.36 -10.73 -20.33
CA ARG A 263 -26.52 -10.98 -21.77
C ARG A 263 -25.19 -11.36 -22.42
N LEU A 264 -24.13 -10.60 -22.17
CA LEU A 264 -22.79 -10.92 -22.71
C LEU A 264 -22.34 -12.32 -22.30
N MET A 265 -22.55 -12.70 -21.04
CA MET A 265 -22.21 -14.03 -20.54
C MET A 265 -23.08 -15.13 -21.14
N ALA A 266 -24.38 -14.88 -21.31
CA ALA A 266 -25.29 -15.81 -22.00
C ALA A 266 -24.89 -16.04 -23.47
N ASP A 267 -24.29 -15.03 -24.12
CA ASP A 267 -23.75 -15.11 -25.48
C ASP A 267 -22.36 -15.78 -25.54
N GLY A 268 -21.88 -16.35 -24.43
CA GLY A 268 -20.64 -17.12 -24.34
C GLY A 268 -19.38 -16.31 -23.98
N MET A 269 -19.53 -15.08 -23.49
CA MET A 269 -18.41 -14.32 -22.92
C MET A 269 -18.06 -14.85 -21.54
N GLU A 270 -16.78 -15.16 -21.30
CA GLU A 270 -16.31 -15.50 -19.95
C GLU A 270 -16.26 -14.26 -19.07
N ALA A 271 -16.51 -14.40 -17.77
CA ALA A 271 -16.48 -13.26 -16.85
C ALA A 271 -15.09 -12.61 -16.79
N GLY A 272 -14.02 -13.41 -16.86
CA GLY A 272 -12.62 -12.97 -16.89
C GLY A 272 -12.24 -12.16 -18.13
N ASP A 273 -13.08 -12.18 -19.18
CA ASP A 273 -12.94 -11.38 -20.41
C ASP A 273 -13.64 -10.01 -20.32
N ILE A 274 -14.14 -9.64 -19.14
CA ILE A 274 -14.84 -8.37 -18.89
C ILE A 274 -14.11 -7.58 -17.81
N ALA A 275 -13.89 -6.28 -18.06
CA ALA A 275 -13.42 -5.33 -17.05
C ALA A 275 -14.39 -4.16 -16.86
N ILE A 276 -14.72 -3.86 -15.60
CA ILE A 276 -15.37 -2.63 -15.19
C ILE A 276 -14.29 -1.64 -14.76
N ILE A 277 -14.19 -0.54 -15.49
CA ILE A 277 -13.21 0.52 -15.33
C ILE A 277 -13.93 1.78 -14.88
N THR A 278 -13.48 2.37 -13.78
CA THR A 278 -14.02 3.64 -13.25
C THR A 278 -12.90 4.62 -12.95
N PRO A 279 -13.11 5.95 -13.07
CA PRO A 279 -12.13 6.94 -12.63
C PRO A 279 -11.76 6.78 -11.15
N TYR A 280 -12.76 6.56 -10.30
CA TYR A 280 -12.60 6.41 -8.84
C TYR A 280 -13.53 5.33 -8.30
N LEU A 281 -12.97 4.41 -7.50
CA LEU A 281 -13.75 3.37 -6.85
C LEU A 281 -13.91 3.69 -5.36
N ASP A 282 -14.82 4.64 -5.06
CA ASP A 282 -15.14 5.00 -3.68
C ASP A 282 -15.93 3.89 -2.96
N GLY A 283 -16.07 3.99 -1.63
CA GLY A 283 -16.75 2.98 -0.81
C GLY A 283 -18.21 2.73 -1.23
N SER A 284 -18.92 3.76 -1.69
CA SER A 284 -20.32 3.66 -2.11
C SER A 284 -20.48 2.92 -3.44
N LEU A 285 -19.66 3.26 -4.44
CA LEU A 285 -19.66 2.60 -5.74
C LEU A 285 -19.17 1.15 -5.59
N ARG A 286 -18.10 0.94 -4.82
CA ARG A 286 -17.56 -0.39 -4.49
C ARG A 286 -18.63 -1.26 -3.87
N TYR A 287 -19.27 -0.80 -2.79
CA TYR A 287 -20.33 -1.55 -2.12
C TYR A 287 -21.51 -1.84 -3.05
N SER A 288 -21.93 -0.85 -3.84
CA SER A 288 -23.06 -1.04 -4.77
C SER A 288 -22.74 -2.08 -5.84
N LEU A 289 -21.56 -2.02 -6.47
CA LEU A 289 -21.12 -3.01 -7.45
C LEU A 289 -21.07 -4.41 -6.84
N ILE A 290 -20.37 -4.57 -5.72
CA ILE A 290 -20.25 -5.85 -5.01
C ILE A 290 -21.63 -6.44 -4.71
N LYS A 291 -22.52 -5.62 -4.13
CA LYS A 291 -23.85 -6.06 -3.74
C LYS A 291 -24.67 -6.54 -4.93
N GLU A 292 -24.69 -5.78 -6.02
CA GLU A 292 -25.49 -6.14 -7.20
C GLU A 292 -24.86 -7.32 -7.97
N MET A 293 -23.52 -7.43 -8.03
CA MET A 293 -22.84 -8.61 -8.60
C MET A 293 -23.18 -9.89 -7.83
N LYS A 294 -23.08 -9.85 -6.49
CA LYS A 294 -23.46 -10.99 -5.63
C LYS A 294 -24.93 -11.36 -5.81
N ARG A 295 -25.81 -10.36 -5.97
CA ARG A 295 -27.24 -10.59 -6.19
C ARG A 295 -27.53 -11.22 -7.55
N ALA A 296 -26.74 -10.88 -8.57
CA ALA A 296 -26.84 -11.41 -9.92
C ALA A 296 -26.06 -12.72 -10.14
N ASP A 297 -25.39 -13.24 -9.11
CA ASP A 297 -24.51 -14.41 -9.17
C ASP A 297 -23.39 -14.28 -10.23
N ILE A 298 -22.87 -13.05 -10.40
CA ILE A 298 -21.77 -12.77 -11.32
C ILE A 298 -20.45 -12.85 -10.53
N PRO A 299 -19.50 -13.73 -10.91
CA PRO A 299 -18.19 -13.77 -10.28
C PRO A 299 -17.42 -12.49 -10.57
N TYR A 300 -16.69 -11.97 -9.58
CA TYR A 300 -15.94 -10.72 -9.72
C TYR A 300 -14.72 -10.68 -8.80
N TYR A 301 -13.78 -9.81 -9.14
CA TYR A 301 -12.70 -9.43 -8.23
C TYR A 301 -12.34 -7.95 -8.35
N LEU A 302 -11.84 -7.38 -7.26
CA LEU A 302 -11.31 -6.03 -7.22
C LEU A 302 -9.81 -6.09 -7.46
N LEU A 303 -9.31 -5.43 -8.51
CA LEU A 303 -7.89 -5.47 -8.86
C LEU A 303 -7.00 -4.84 -7.77
N ARG A 304 -7.54 -3.91 -6.97
CA ARG A 304 -6.91 -3.41 -5.75
C ARG A 304 -7.93 -3.23 -4.64
N ARG A 305 -7.81 -3.99 -3.56
CA ARG A 305 -8.56 -3.78 -2.31
C ARG A 305 -7.79 -2.80 -1.41
N ARG A 306 -7.99 -1.49 -1.59
CA ARG A 306 -7.41 -0.51 -0.66
C ARG A 306 -8.39 -0.25 0.48
N SER A 307 -8.18 -0.91 1.61
CA SER A 307 -8.70 -0.46 2.91
C SER A 307 -7.51 0.04 3.74
N SER A 308 -7.70 1.11 4.51
CA SER A 308 -6.68 1.49 5.50
C SER A 308 -6.68 0.45 6.62
N PRO A 309 -5.54 -0.06 7.08
CA PRO A 309 -5.50 -1.07 8.15
C PRO A 309 -6.25 -0.65 9.42
N ARG A 310 -6.23 0.65 9.76
CA ARG A 310 -6.95 1.19 10.93
C ARG A 310 -8.48 1.13 10.80
N ASP A 311 -8.98 1.10 9.56
CA ASP A 311 -10.42 1.07 9.30
C ASP A 311 -10.96 -0.37 9.44
N GLU A 312 -10.08 -1.39 9.47
CA GLU A 312 -10.45 -2.80 9.61
C GLU A 312 -10.71 -3.17 11.09
N PRO A 313 -11.93 -3.62 11.45
CA PRO A 313 -12.31 -3.91 12.83
C PRO A 313 -11.44 -4.97 13.51
N GLN A 314 -11.08 -6.06 12.82
CA GLN A 314 -10.23 -7.11 13.39
C GLN A 314 -8.83 -6.59 13.73
N ILE A 315 -8.29 -5.67 12.92
CA ILE A 315 -7.00 -5.04 13.22
C ILE A 315 -7.10 -4.23 14.51
N ARG A 316 -8.14 -3.39 14.64
CA ARG A 316 -8.37 -2.63 15.89
C ARG A 316 -8.52 -3.54 17.10
N ALA A 317 -9.32 -4.61 17.00
CA ALA A 317 -9.52 -5.56 18.08
C ALA A 317 -8.22 -6.21 18.59
N TRP A 318 -7.34 -6.66 17.69
CA TRP A 318 -6.06 -7.27 18.08
C TRP A 318 -5.09 -6.25 18.66
N LEU A 319 -5.11 -5.00 18.18
CA LEU A 319 -4.36 -3.91 18.80
C LEU A 319 -4.91 -3.57 20.18
N THR A 320 -6.23 -3.65 20.40
CA THR A 320 -6.85 -3.47 21.72
C THR A 320 -6.34 -4.47 22.74
N TRP A 321 -6.29 -5.76 22.38
CA TRP A 321 -5.71 -6.78 23.25
C TRP A 321 -4.23 -6.58 23.50
N LEU A 322 -3.48 -6.12 22.50
CA LEU A 322 -2.08 -5.75 22.68
C LEU A 322 -1.94 -4.60 23.70
N MET A 323 -2.78 -3.57 23.61
CA MET A 323 -2.76 -2.45 24.57
C MET A 323 -3.13 -2.88 26.00
N ILE A 324 -4.17 -3.70 26.17
CA ILE A 324 -4.59 -4.19 27.50
C ILE A 324 -3.55 -5.17 28.09
N GLY A 325 -2.87 -5.96 27.26
CA GLY A 325 -1.77 -6.82 27.69
C GLY A 325 -0.52 -6.05 28.13
N HIS A 326 -0.38 -4.80 27.70
CA HIS A 326 0.77 -3.94 27.95
C HIS A 326 0.36 -2.55 28.47
N PRO A 327 -0.29 -2.47 29.65
CA PRO A 327 -0.80 -1.20 30.19
C PRO A 327 0.33 -0.18 30.48
N ASP A 328 1.56 -0.67 30.68
CA ASP A 328 2.77 0.12 30.91
C ASP A 328 3.23 0.92 29.69
N TRP A 329 2.71 0.62 28.49
CA TRP A 329 2.97 1.41 27.29
C TRP A 329 2.21 2.73 27.27
N GLY A 330 1.23 2.92 28.16
CA GLY A 330 0.50 4.18 28.32
C GLY A 330 -0.47 4.51 27.18
N ILE A 331 -0.73 3.57 26.26
CA ILE A 331 -1.71 3.72 25.18
C ILE A 331 -3.07 3.23 25.68
N ARG A 332 -4.09 4.08 25.56
CA ARG A 332 -5.41 3.86 26.17
C ARG A 332 -6.43 3.43 25.11
N PRO A 333 -6.88 2.16 25.07
CA PRO A 333 -8.03 1.81 24.25
C PRO A 333 -9.29 2.52 24.76
N THR A 334 -10.16 2.94 23.85
CA THR A 334 -11.47 3.46 24.25
C THR A 334 -12.37 2.31 24.70
N SER A 335 -13.38 2.57 25.53
CA SER A 335 -14.37 1.53 25.89
C SER A 335 -15.04 0.94 24.65
N TYR A 336 -15.25 1.75 23.61
CA TYR A 336 -15.76 1.26 22.32
C TYR A 336 -14.83 0.23 21.68
N ASP A 337 -13.51 0.50 21.65
CA ASP A 337 -12.54 -0.44 21.07
C ASP A 337 -12.48 -1.76 21.87
N VAL A 338 -12.65 -1.69 23.20
CA VAL A 338 -12.70 -2.88 24.07
C VAL A 338 -13.97 -3.70 23.84
N ALA A 339 -15.13 -3.04 23.74
CA ALA A 339 -16.39 -3.71 23.41
C ALA A 339 -16.36 -4.33 22.00
N GLU A 340 -15.83 -3.62 21.01
CA GLU A 340 -15.62 -4.15 19.66
C GLU A 340 -14.67 -5.37 19.68
N ALA A 341 -13.58 -5.29 20.44
CA ALA A 341 -12.65 -6.40 20.59
C ALA A 341 -13.31 -7.64 21.20
N PHE A 342 -14.12 -7.49 22.25
CA PHE A 342 -14.88 -8.61 22.81
C PHE A 342 -15.85 -9.23 21.80
N SER A 343 -16.63 -8.41 21.09
CA SER A 343 -17.60 -8.90 20.11
C SER A 343 -16.95 -9.65 18.95
N LEU A 344 -15.77 -9.22 18.52
CA LEU A 344 -15.00 -9.87 17.45
C LEU A 344 -14.21 -11.09 17.92
N SER A 345 -13.90 -11.19 19.21
CA SER A 345 -13.13 -12.30 19.78
C SER A 345 -13.99 -13.51 20.16
N ILE A 346 -15.25 -13.27 20.54
CA ILE A 346 -16.12 -14.29 21.11
C ILE A 346 -17.31 -14.50 20.17
N ALA A 347 -17.32 -15.61 19.44
CA ALA A 347 -18.40 -15.95 18.51
C ALA A 347 -19.76 -15.92 19.20
N GLY A 348 -20.68 -15.08 18.74
CA GLY A 348 -22.03 -14.99 19.31
C GLY A 348 -22.16 -14.10 20.55
N LEU A 349 -21.10 -13.35 20.94
CA LEU A 349 -21.23 -12.19 21.82
C LEU A 349 -21.57 -10.96 20.98
N ASP A 350 -22.84 -10.54 21.02
CA ASP A 350 -23.31 -9.38 20.27
C ASP A 350 -22.77 -8.05 20.86
N PRO A 351 -22.70 -6.97 20.05
CA PRO A 351 -22.15 -5.69 20.48
C PRO A 351 -22.82 -5.09 21.72
N VAL A 352 -24.12 -5.34 21.94
CA VAL A 352 -24.84 -4.79 23.10
C VAL A 352 -24.38 -5.48 24.38
N ARG A 353 -24.22 -6.81 24.35
CA ARG A 353 -23.69 -7.55 25.50
C ARG A 353 -22.22 -7.25 25.75
N ALA A 354 -21.42 -7.11 24.69
CA ALA A 354 -20.01 -6.73 24.81
C ALA A 354 -19.83 -5.35 25.47
N GLU A 355 -20.69 -4.38 25.12
CA GLU A 355 -20.70 -3.05 25.73
C GLU A 355 -21.01 -3.13 27.24
N ILE A 356 -22.01 -3.92 27.64
CA ILE A 356 -22.37 -4.09 29.05
C ILE A 356 -21.21 -4.68 29.86
N ILE A 357 -20.55 -5.72 29.33
CA ILE A 357 -19.38 -6.32 29.99
C ILE A 357 -18.26 -5.29 30.13
N THR A 358 -18.00 -4.53 29.07
CA THR A 358 -16.94 -3.53 29.03
C THR A 358 -17.17 -2.44 30.06
N GLN A 359 -18.40 -1.92 30.18
CA GLN A 359 -18.75 -0.88 31.15
C GLN A 359 -18.51 -1.30 32.60
N GLU A 360 -18.65 -2.59 32.91
CA GLU A 360 -18.49 -3.11 34.26
C GLU A 360 -17.06 -3.54 34.59
N LEU A 361 -16.32 -4.07 33.59
CA LEU A 361 -15.02 -4.70 33.82
C LEU A 361 -13.83 -3.91 33.32
N TYR A 362 -13.99 -3.00 32.36
CA TYR A 362 -12.87 -2.22 31.85
C TYR A 362 -12.67 -0.95 32.67
N ASP A 363 -11.47 -0.75 33.19
CA ASP A 363 -11.07 0.48 33.85
C ASP A 363 -10.27 1.39 32.88
N PRO A 364 -10.85 2.51 32.43
CA PRO A 364 -10.18 3.43 31.52
C PRO A 364 -8.97 4.16 32.14
N GLU A 365 -8.80 4.17 33.46
CA GLU A 365 -7.67 4.84 34.11
C GLU A 365 -6.44 3.93 34.24
N SER A 366 -6.65 2.66 34.62
CA SER A 366 -5.56 1.67 34.68
C SER A 366 -5.31 0.95 33.34
N HIS A 367 -6.25 1.05 32.38
CA HIS A 367 -6.25 0.32 31.11
C HIS A 367 -6.27 -1.21 31.29
N THR A 368 -6.85 -1.67 32.39
CA THR A 368 -6.93 -3.10 32.72
C THR A 368 -8.37 -3.59 32.77
N LEU A 369 -8.52 -4.92 32.74
CA LEU A 369 -9.79 -5.60 32.90
C LEU A 369 -9.87 -6.19 34.32
N PHE A 370 -10.95 -5.88 35.02
CA PHE A 370 -11.29 -6.48 36.30
C PHE A 370 -11.83 -7.90 36.13
N PRO A 371 -11.74 -8.75 37.18
CA PRO A 371 -12.26 -10.11 37.13
C PRO A 371 -13.78 -10.16 37.03
N VAL A 372 -14.30 -11.18 36.33
CA VAL A 372 -15.74 -11.35 36.10
C VAL A 372 -16.57 -11.56 37.38
N ASN A 373 -15.92 -11.85 38.52
CA ASN A 373 -16.59 -11.96 39.82
C ASN A 373 -17.16 -10.62 40.33
N GLN A 374 -16.78 -9.50 39.70
CA GLN A 374 -17.37 -8.19 39.98
C GLN A 374 -18.73 -7.99 39.28
N LEU A 375 -19.07 -8.83 38.29
CA LEU A 375 -20.35 -8.74 37.60
C LEU A 375 -21.50 -9.11 38.54
N SER A 376 -22.58 -8.33 38.49
CA SER A 376 -23.83 -8.70 39.15
C SER A 376 -24.50 -9.91 38.49
N GLU A 377 -25.26 -10.70 39.26
CA GLU A 377 -26.00 -11.86 38.76
C GLU A 377 -26.89 -11.50 37.55
N LYS A 378 -27.54 -10.33 37.60
CA LYS A 378 -28.38 -9.82 36.51
C LYS A 378 -27.62 -9.65 35.19
N ILE A 379 -26.35 -9.24 35.25
CA ILE A 379 -25.51 -9.07 34.06
C ILE A 379 -25.07 -10.42 33.53
N VAL A 380 -24.69 -11.34 34.42
CA VAL A 380 -24.34 -12.72 34.04
C VAL A 380 -25.52 -13.43 33.36
N GLU A 381 -26.74 -13.31 33.89
CA GLU A 381 -27.95 -13.85 33.26
C GLU A 381 -28.22 -13.25 31.87
N ARG A 382 -28.01 -11.93 31.72
CA ARG A 382 -28.24 -11.22 30.45
C ARG A 382 -27.20 -11.56 29.38
N VAL A 383 -25.94 -11.71 29.79
CA VAL A 383 -24.83 -12.01 28.89
C VAL A 383 -24.83 -13.50 28.52
N GLY A 384 -25.06 -14.35 29.52
CA GLY A 384 -24.91 -15.80 29.46
C GLY A 384 -23.57 -16.24 30.06
N TRP A 385 -23.61 -17.23 30.95
CA TRP A 385 -22.43 -17.69 31.69
C TRP A 385 -21.29 -18.15 30.78
N ASP A 386 -21.58 -18.91 29.72
CA ASP A 386 -20.56 -19.38 28.76
C ASP A 386 -19.76 -18.23 28.13
N ARG A 387 -20.38 -17.07 27.93
CA ARG A 387 -19.72 -15.88 27.35
C ARG A 387 -18.91 -15.13 28.40
N VAL A 388 -19.42 -15.04 29.62
CA VAL A 388 -18.70 -14.44 30.76
C VAL A 388 -17.42 -15.24 31.06
N GLU A 389 -17.48 -16.57 30.98
CA GLU A 389 -16.30 -17.43 31.17
C GLU A 389 -15.22 -17.14 30.10
N LEU A 390 -15.60 -16.99 28.83
CA LEU A 390 -14.67 -16.65 27.76
C LEU A 390 -14.03 -15.25 27.94
N VAL A 391 -14.77 -14.30 28.51
CA VAL A 391 -14.21 -12.98 28.89
C VAL A 391 -13.14 -13.12 29.96
N GLU A 392 -13.39 -13.96 30.98
CA GLU A 392 -12.40 -14.25 32.03
C GLU A 392 -11.17 -14.97 31.46
N GLU A 393 -11.36 -15.89 30.52
CA GLU A 393 -10.25 -16.56 29.83
C GLU A 393 -9.36 -15.57 29.05
N ILE A 394 -9.95 -14.60 28.33
CA ILE A 394 -9.18 -13.51 27.69
C ILE A 394 -8.39 -12.73 28.73
N ARG A 395 -9.05 -12.31 29.81
CA ARG A 395 -8.42 -11.52 30.87
C ARG A 395 -7.23 -12.24 31.49
N GLN A 396 -7.39 -13.51 31.86
CA GLN A 396 -6.32 -14.32 32.44
C GLN A 396 -5.18 -14.54 31.45
N TRP A 397 -5.50 -14.82 30.18
CA TRP A 397 -4.49 -14.97 29.15
C TRP A 397 -3.65 -13.70 28.98
N LEU A 398 -4.28 -12.51 29.00
CA LEU A 398 -3.59 -11.22 28.91
C LEU A 398 -2.69 -10.96 30.13
N LEU A 399 -3.14 -11.29 31.33
CA LEU A 399 -2.33 -11.18 32.54
C LEU A 399 -1.11 -12.12 32.51
N ASP A 400 -1.30 -13.34 32.02
CA ASP A 400 -0.24 -14.34 31.97
C ASP A 400 0.79 -14.07 30.86
N ASN A 401 0.37 -13.47 29.73
CA ASN A 401 1.21 -13.31 28.54
C ASN A 401 1.61 -11.86 28.23
N GLY A 402 1.08 -10.89 28.97
CA GLY A 402 1.39 -9.47 28.84
C GLY A 402 2.70 -9.04 29.51
N GLN A 403 2.84 -7.72 29.76
CA GLN A 403 3.97 -7.10 30.49
C GLN A 403 5.36 -7.56 29.99
N ASP A 404 5.64 -7.35 28.71
CA ASP A 404 6.93 -7.61 28.05
C ASP A 404 7.43 -9.07 28.10
N ARG A 405 6.58 -10.03 28.50
CA ARG A 405 6.92 -11.45 28.51
C ARG A 405 7.31 -11.97 27.13
N PHE A 406 6.70 -11.41 26.08
CA PHE A 406 6.96 -11.75 24.69
C PHE A 406 7.15 -10.48 23.85
N PRO A 407 8.00 -10.55 22.81
CA PRO A 407 7.99 -9.52 21.77
C PRO A 407 6.63 -9.45 21.06
N ILE A 408 6.30 -8.28 20.50
CA ILE A 408 4.97 -7.97 19.90
C ILE A 408 4.52 -9.02 18.89
N ASP A 409 5.41 -9.44 17.97
CA ASP A 409 5.11 -10.43 16.94
C ASP A 409 4.76 -11.80 17.56
N VAL A 410 5.46 -12.19 18.63
CA VAL A 410 5.21 -13.43 19.35
C VAL A 410 3.93 -13.34 20.19
N PHE A 411 3.67 -12.20 20.84
CA PHE A 411 2.44 -11.95 21.58
C PHE A 411 1.22 -12.10 20.67
N LEU A 412 1.20 -11.39 19.53
CA LEU A 412 0.08 -11.42 18.58
C LEU A 412 -0.12 -12.82 17.99
N TYR A 413 0.97 -13.52 17.65
CA TYR A 413 0.91 -14.89 17.17
C TYR A 413 0.28 -15.82 18.21
N ARG A 414 0.69 -15.71 19.48
CA ARG A 414 0.15 -16.54 20.57
C ARG A 414 -1.30 -16.16 20.91
N LEU A 415 -1.62 -14.87 21.00
CA LEU A 415 -2.98 -14.38 21.26
C LEU A 415 -3.96 -15.03 20.29
N PHE A 416 -3.64 -15.03 18.99
CA PHE A 416 -4.49 -15.67 18.02
C PHE A 416 -4.49 -17.20 18.13
N ASN A 417 -3.32 -17.84 18.02
CA ASN A 417 -3.27 -19.30 17.86
C ASN A 417 -3.58 -20.08 19.15
N SER A 418 -3.24 -19.54 20.32
CA SER A 418 -3.43 -20.23 21.60
C SER A 418 -4.77 -19.92 22.29
N LEU A 419 -5.46 -18.84 21.87
CA LEU A 419 -6.69 -18.39 22.51
C LEU A 419 -7.81 -18.18 21.48
N LEU A 420 -7.69 -17.15 20.64
CA LEU A 420 -8.82 -16.66 19.83
C LEU A 420 -9.23 -17.61 18.69
N ALA A 421 -8.29 -18.37 18.14
CA ALA A 421 -8.53 -19.37 17.11
C ALA A 421 -9.07 -20.69 17.68
N GLN A 422 -9.15 -20.84 19.00
CA GLN A 422 -9.61 -22.09 19.61
C GLN A 422 -11.12 -22.27 19.36
N PRO A 423 -11.61 -23.51 19.13
CA PRO A 423 -13.02 -23.78 18.84
C PRO A 423 -14.01 -23.22 19.88
N ARG A 424 -13.54 -23.03 21.12
CA ARG A 424 -14.33 -22.44 22.22
C ARG A 424 -14.66 -20.96 21.99
N PHE A 425 -13.70 -20.20 21.44
CA PHE A 425 -13.89 -18.80 21.07
C PHE A 425 -14.54 -18.67 19.70
N GLN A 426 -14.15 -19.55 18.76
CA GLN A 426 -14.52 -19.48 17.36
C GLN A 426 -14.82 -20.90 16.81
N PRO A 427 -16.09 -21.34 16.78
CA PRO A 427 -16.47 -22.71 16.42
C PRO A 427 -16.12 -23.14 14.99
N GLN A 428 -16.00 -22.17 14.07
CA GLN A 428 -15.62 -22.40 12.68
C GLN A 428 -14.37 -21.58 12.34
N PRO A 429 -13.38 -22.15 11.61
CA PRO A 429 -12.16 -21.43 11.27
C PRO A 429 -12.42 -20.06 10.63
N ASP A 430 -11.92 -19.00 11.28
CA ASP A 430 -12.00 -17.64 10.76
C ASP A 430 -10.73 -17.31 9.95
N LEU A 431 -10.83 -17.54 8.64
CA LEU A 431 -9.74 -17.25 7.70
C LEU A 431 -9.41 -15.76 7.63
N THR A 432 -10.38 -14.88 7.88
CA THR A 432 -10.18 -13.43 7.85
C THR A 432 -9.31 -13.01 9.03
N SER A 433 -9.67 -13.43 10.24
CA SER A 433 -8.89 -13.14 11.44
C SER A 433 -7.48 -13.77 11.38
N ALA A 434 -7.34 -14.95 10.77
CA ALA A 434 -6.04 -15.58 10.54
C ALA A 434 -5.15 -14.74 9.61
N ALA A 435 -5.70 -14.24 8.49
CA ALA A 435 -4.96 -13.38 7.57
C ALA A 435 -4.55 -12.05 8.22
N VAL A 436 -5.43 -11.47 9.04
CA VAL A 436 -5.14 -10.27 9.84
C VAL A 436 -4.01 -10.52 10.84
N CYS A 437 -4.06 -11.65 11.55
CA CYS A 437 -2.99 -12.03 12.48
C CYS A 437 -1.64 -12.19 11.77
N ASP A 438 -1.59 -12.96 10.67
CA ASP A 438 -0.34 -13.14 9.90
C ASP A 438 0.25 -11.81 9.44
N TRP A 439 -0.60 -10.90 8.95
CA TRP A 439 -0.17 -9.56 8.54
C TRP A 439 0.39 -8.73 9.70
N LEU A 440 -0.31 -8.69 10.84
CA LEU A 440 0.14 -7.96 12.03
C LEU A 440 1.45 -8.53 12.56
N VAL A 441 1.58 -9.86 12.64
CA VAL A 441 2.79 -10.57 13.08
C VAL A 441 3.97 -10.23 12.16
N ARG A 442 3.79 -10.32 10.83
CA ARG A 442 4.85 -9.96 9.87
C ARG A 442 5.28 -8.51 10.00
N THR A 443 4.33 -7.60 10.20
CA THR A 443 4.61 -6.17 10.32
C THR A 443 5.34 -5.86 11.63
N ALA A 444 4.88 -6.41 12.75
CA ALA A 444 5.55 -6.30 14.04
C ALA A 444 6.96 -6.92 13.99
N SER A 445 7.14 -8.05 13.30
CA SER A 445 8.44 -8.70 13.18
C SER A 445 9.42 -7.86 12.37
N ARG A 446 8.98 -7.22 11.27
CA ARG A 446 9.82 -6.27 10.50
C ARG A 446 10.27 -5.10 11.37
N LEU A 447 9.35 -4.50 12.14
CA LEU A 447 9.68 -3.40 13.04
C LEU A 447 10.67 -3.84 14.12
N ARG A 448 10.45 -5.00 14.74
CA ARG A 448 11.36 -5.56 15.74
C ARG A 448 12.74 -5.86 15.18
N GLN A 449 12.85 -6.38 13.96
CA GLN A 449 14.14 -6.63 13.32
C GLN A 449 14.89 -5.33 12.98
N ALA A 450 14.17 -4.23 12.77
CA ALA A 450 14.71 -2.91 12.52
C ALA A 450 14.83 -2.03 13.77
N SER A 451 14.52 -2.52 14.97
CA SER A 451 14.42 -1.72 16.19
C SER A 451 15.74 -1.03 16.54
N ASP A 452 16.84 -1.78 16.59
CA ASP A 452 18.13 -1.22 17.05
C ASP A 452 18.64 -0.15 16.08
N PRO A 453 18.66 -0.37 14.74
CA PRO A 453 19.05 0.65 13.77
C PRO A 453 18.09 1.85 13.72
N MET A 454 16.81 1.66 14.03
CA MET A 454 15.84 2.75 14.20
C MET A 454 15.96 3.44 15.58
N GLU A 455 16.83 2.96 16.46
CA GLU A 455 17.00 3.39 17.84
C GLU A 455 15.69 3.34 18.65
N LEU A 456 14.98 2.22 18.53
CA LEU A 456 13.88 1.82 19.40
C LEU A 456 14.48 0.88 20.45
N ARG A 457 14.57 1.34 21.70
CA ARG A 457 15.41 0.70 22.73
C ARG A 457 14.63 -0.16 23.71
N THR A 458 13.35 0.17 23.93
CA THR A 458 12.49 -0.55 24.87
C THR A 458 11.34 -1.24 24.14
N THR A 459 10.77 -2.28 24.74
CA THR A 459 9.57 -2.93 24.21
C THR A 459 8.41 -1.95 24.08
N SER A 460 8.28 -1.05 25.07
CA SER A 460 7.31 0.05 25.06
C SER A 460 7.51 1.00 23.88
N ASP A 461 8.75 1.40 23.55
CA ASP A 461 9.04 2.26 22.39
C ASP A 461 8.60 1.58 21.08
N ILE A 462 8.87 0.28 20.94
CA ILE A 462 8.50 -0.51 19.76
C ILE A 462 6.97 -0.64 19.70
N GLY A 463 6.32 -0.94 20.84
CA GLY A 463 4.88 -1.07 20.99
C GLY A 463 4.13 0.19 20.60
N GLN A 464 4.53 1.32 21.17
CA GLN A 464 3.98 2.63 20.84
C GLN A 464 4.19 2.98 19.36
N THR A 465 5.40 2.80 18.83
CA THR A 465 5.69 3.06 17.42
C THR A 465 4.83 2.20 16.49
N PHE A 466 4.60 0.93 16.83
CA PHE A 466 3.77 0.01 16.06
C PHE A 466 2.30 0.44 16.04
N ILE A 467 1.74 0.66 17.22
CA ILE A 467 0.32 1.00 17.41
C ILE A 467 0.02 2.37 16.79
N ASP A 468 0.81 3.40 17.12
CA ASP A 468 0.66 4.75 16.56
C ASP A 468 0.80 4.73 15.04
N GLY A 469 1.75 3.96 14.52
CA GLY A 469 1.95 3.77 13.10
C GLY A 469 0.68 3.32 12.37
N ILE A 470 -0.01 2.32 12.93
CA ILE A 470 -1.24 1.80 12.34
C ILE A 470 -2.37 2.82 12.47
N TYR A 471 -2.61 3.39 13.65
CA TYR A 471 -3.69 4.36 13.87
C TYR A 471 -3.54 5.65 13.02
N GLN A 472 -2.31 6.12 12.84
CA GLN A 472 -2.02 7.26 11.95
C GLN A 472 -2.13 6.91 10.46
N GLY A 473 -2.33 5.63 10.10
CA GLY A 473 -2.39 5.16 8.72
C GLY A 473 -1.01 5.10 8.04
N LEU A 474 0.08 5.16 8.81
CA LEU A 474 1.45 5.17 8.31
C LEU A 474 1.94 3.79 7.89
N VAL A 475 1.25 2.72 8.26
CA VAL A 475 1.60 1.38 7.81
C VAL A 475 0.78 1.07 6.57
N THR A 476 1.40 1.15 5.39
CA THR A 476 0.72 0.86 4.11
C THR A 476 1.17 -0.45 3.46
N ALA A 477 1.94 -1.28 4.17
CA ALA A 477 2.35 -2.57 3.64
C ALA A 477 1.12 -3.45 3.48
N ASN A 478 0.64 -3.63 2.24
CA ASN A 478 -0.39 -4.57 1.79
C ASN A 478 -1.16 -5.24 2.95
N PRO A 479 -2.13 -4.55 3.59
CA PRO A 479 -3.02 -5.23 4.52
C PRO A 479 -3.62 -6.45 3.80
N PRO A 480 -3.95 -7.52 4.55
CA PRO A 480 -4.50 -8.69 3.94
C PRO A 480 -5.75 -8.27 3.18
N GLU A 481 -5.93 -8.84 1.99
CA GLU A 481 -7.15 -8.66 1.24
C GLU A 481 -8.29 -9.35 1.99
N ILE A 482 -8.98 -8.59 2.84
CA ILE A 482 -10.11 -9.10 3.63
C ILE A 482 -11.30 -9.34 2.68
N GLY A 483 -12.00 -10.47 2.89
CA GLY A 483 -13.14 -10.93 2.09
C GLY A 483 -12.85 -12.24 1.34
N GLU A 484 -13.82 -12.70 0.54
CA GLU A 484 -13.64 -13.88 -0.32
C GLU A 484 -12.40 -13.72 -1.22
N PRO A 485 -11.61 -14.79 -1.44
CA PRO A 485 -10.47 -14.72 -2.35
C PRO A 485 -10.92 -14.19 -3.72
N PRO A 486 -10.09 -13.40 -4.41
CA PRO A 486 -10.45 -12.92 -5.74
C PRO A 486 -10.77 -14.14 -6.61
N ASP A 487 -11.92 -14.13 -7.28
CA ASP A 487 -12.20 -15.07 -8.34
C ASP A 487 -11.41 -14.60 -9.58
N PRO A 488 -10.27 -15.24 -9.93
CA PRO A 488 -9.41 -14.76 -11.01
C PRO A 488 -10.09 -14.85 -12.38
N ASP A 489 -11.14 -15.67 -12.47
CA ASP A 489 -11.96 -15.89 -13.66
C ASP A 489 -13.23 -15.02 -13.64
N GLY A 490 -13.42 -14.20 -12.61
CA GLY A 490 -14.51 -13.24 -12.48
C GLY A 490 -14.27 -11.92 -13.23
N VAL A 491 -15.32 -11.10 -13.30
CA VAL A 491 -15.28 -9.74 -13.86
C VAL A 491 -14.29 -8.88 -13.06
N MET A 492 -13.31 -8.30 -13.75
CA MET A 492 -12.32 -7.42 -13.14
C MET A 492 -12.94 -6.06 -12.84
N ILE A 493 -12.85 -5.59 -11.60
CA ILE A 493 -13.26 -4.23 -11.22
C ILE A 493 -12.01 -3.43 -10.85
N SER A 494 -11.76 -2.34 -11.58
CA SER A 494 -10.54 -1.54 -11.42
C SER A 494 -10.75 -0.04 -11.64
N THR A 495 -9.80 0.74 -11.13
CA THR A 495 -9.57 2.11 -11.60
C THR A 495 -8.84 2.10 -12.95
N ILE A 496 -8.86 3.22 -13.68
CA ILE A 496 -8.15 3.39 -14.96
C ILE A 496 -6.66 3.02 -14.82
N TYR A 497 -5.96 3.64 -13.87
CA TYR A 497 -4.55 3.34 -13.63
C TYR A 497 -4.31 1.91 -13.15
N GLY A 498 -5.22 1.36 -12.32
CA GLY A 498 -5.13 -0.04 -11.92
C GLY A 498 -5.15 -0.97 -13.13
N TYR A 499 -6.07 -0.74 -14.06
CA TYR A 499 -6.25 -1.55 -15.26
C TYR A 499 -5.04 -1.48 -16.18
N LEU A 500 -4.55 -0.26 -16.47
CA LEU A 500 -3.35 -0.05 -17.28
C LEU A 500 -2.11 -0.74 -16.69
N LEU A 501 -1.91 -0.63 -15.37
CA LEU A 501 -0.76 -1.23 -14.69
C LEU A 501 -0.81 -2.76 -14.63
N ALA A 502 -2.00 -3.37 -14.66
CA ALA A 502 -2.11 -4.82 -14.67
C ALA A 502 -1.77 -5.44 -16.03
N GLY A 503 -1.90 -4.67 -17.12
CA GLY A 503 -1.54 -5.15 -18.46
C GLY A 503 -2.36 -6.36 -18.95
N LYS A 504 -3.49 -6.68 -18.32
CA LYS A 504 -4.38 -7.79 -18.71
C LYS A 504 -5.39 -7.28 -19.75
N PRO A 505 -5.25 -7.62 -21.04
CA PRO A 505 -6.26 -7.29 -22.03
C PRO A 505 -7.56 -8.05 -21.73
N VAL A 506 -8.70 -7.43 -22.04
CA VAL A 506 -10.02 -8.04 -21.92
C VAL A 506 -10.79 -7.80 -23.22
N ARG A 507 -11.78 -8.63 -23.53
CA ARG A 507 -12.58 -8.50 -24.76
C ARG A 507 -13.61 -7.39 -24.66
N VAL A 508 -14.15 -7.15 -23.46
CA VAL A 508 -15.13 -6.08 -23.21
C VAL A 508 -14.71 -5.21 -22.04
N GLN A 509 -14.74 -3.90 -22.25
CA GLN A 509 -14.53 -2.90 -21.21
C GLN A 509 -15.83 -2.15 -20.93
N VAL A 510 -16.20 -2.04 -19.67
CA VAL A 510 -17.32 -1.23 -19.19
C VAL A 510 -16.75 0.01 -18.51
N TRP A 511 -16.98 1.17 -19.09
CA TRP A 511 -16.52 2.45 -18.55
C TRP A 511 -17.65 3.11 -17.74
N LEU A 512 -17.51 3.12 -16.41
CA LEU A 512 -18.51 3.69 -15.49
C LEU A 512 -18.11 5.06 -14.95
N ASP A 513 -19.10 5.93 -14.82
CA ASP A 513 -18.97 7.25 -14.19
C ASP A 513 -17.89 8.12 -14.86
N THR A 514 -17.83 8.08 -16.20
CA THR A 514 -16.82 8.78 -17.03
C THR A 514 -16.89 10.31 -16.93
N ALA A 515 -17.98 10.85 -16.41
CA ALA A 515 -18.16 12.28 -16.18
C ALA A 515 -17.78 12.73 -14.75
N ALA A 516 -17.41 11.81 -13.86
CA ALA A 516 -17.01 12.17 -12.50
C ALA A 516 -15.72 12.99 -12.51
N THR A 517 -15.80 14.19 -11.95
CA THR A 517 -14.65 14.98 -11.54
C THR A 517 -14.34 14.59 -10.10
N GLY A 518 -13.18 13.98 -9.87
CA GLY A 518 -12.73 13.57 -8.54
C GLY A 518 -11.98 14.65 -7.79
#